data_AF-A0A4U7E7H7-F1
#
_entry.id   AF-A0A4U7E7H7-F1
#
_cell.length_a   1.000
_cell.length_b   1.000
_cell.length_c   1.000
_cell.angle_alpha   90.00
_cell.angle_beta   90.00
_cell.angle_gamma   90.00
#
_symmetry.space_group_name_H-M   'P 1'
#
loop_
_entity.id
_entity.type
_entity.pdbx_description
1 polymer ?
#
loop_
_entity_poly.entity_id
_entity_poly.type
_entity_poly.pdbx_seq_one_letter_code
_entity_poly.pdbx_strand_id
1 'polypeptide(L)'
;MISYNSPNQDQDRFDQIVEMKQNWFHYESLREGIAEELNSDEQFRVLLVLSEQSRQFVGARDSDAGCDDSMRNSVAGYGETLDEALHRRADEVITEVCASYVRQDDRWGADESDSFDTTEADAYFDSLYRARQWLNAHEDIVAQRGITYPEDE
;
A
#
# COMPACT_ATOMS: atom_id res chain seq x y z
N MET A 1 -6.13 21.67 22.47
CA MET A 1 -6.56 22.23 21.17
C MET A 1 -6.07 21.22 20.14
N ILE A 2 -6.97 20.43 19.55
CA ILE A 2 -6.59 19.44 18.53
C ILE A 2 -6.26 20.25 17.28
N SER A 3 -4.99 20.26 16.88
CA SER A 3 -4.58 20.86 15.61
C SER A 3 -5.14 19.95 14.51
N TYR A 4 -5.98 20.51 13.64
CA TYR A 4 -6.39 19.80 12.43
C TYR A 4 -5.16 19.71 11.53
N ASN A 5 -4.79 18.50 11.10
CA ASN A 5 -3.74 18.30 10.10
C ASN A 5 -4.05 19.15 8.87
N SER A 6 -3.03 19.78 8.30
CA SER A 6 -3.17 20.39 6.99
C SER A 6 -3.41 19.26 5.99
N PRO A 7 -4.46 19.32 5.15
CA PRO A 7 -4.75 18.26 4.16
C PRO A 7 -3.56 17.97 3.23
N ASN A 8 -2.63 18.92 3.06
CA ASN A 8 -1.40 18.72 2.30
C ASN A 8 -0.43 17.72 2.97
N GLN A 9 -0.35 17.67 4.31
CA GLN A 9 0.59 16.79 5.00
C GLN A 9 0.15 15.32 4.99
N ASP A 10 -1.16 15.09 5.15
CA ASP A 10 -1.73 13.75 5.06
C ASP A 10 -1.59 13.20 3.62
N GLN A 11 -1.76 14.07 2.61
CA GLN A 11 -1.53 13.73 1.20
C GLN A 11 -0.06 13.42 0.92
N ASP A 12 0.88 14.24 1.41
CA ASP A 12 2.32 13.98 1.22
C ASP A 12 2.74 12.62 1.80
N ARG A 13 2.19 12.23 2.96
CA ARG A 13 2.48 10.92 3.58
C ARG A 13 1.82 9.77 2.82
N PHE A 14 0.59 9.96 2.35
CA PHE A 14 -0.09 9.01 1.46
C PHE A 14 0.78 8.76 0.21
N ASP A 15 1.15 9.83 -0.49
CA ASP A 15 1.94 9.76 -1.73
C ASP A 15 3.27 9.05 -1.50
N GLN A 16 3.95 9.30 -0.37
CA GLN A 16 5.19 8.62 -0.02
C GLN A 16 5.00 7.10 0.19
N ILE A 17 3.94 6.69 0.88
CA ILE A 17 3.67 5.26 1.11
C ILE A 17 3.31 4.58 -0.21
N VAL A 18 2.46 5.22 -1.01
CA VAL A 18 2.09 4.73 -2.34
C VAL A 18 3.32 4.61 -3.23
N GLU A 19 4.17 5.63 -3.31
CA GLU A 19 5.42 5.59 -4.09
C GLU A 19 6.33 4.45 -3.64
N MET A 20 6.55 4.30 -2.34
CA MET A 20 7.40 3.24 -1.79
C MET A 20 6.90 1.85 -2.18
N LYS A 21 5.59 1.62 -2.11
CA LYS A 21 4.97 0.32 -2.44
C LYS A 21 4.89 0.09 -3.95
N GLN A 22 4.58 1.14 -4.72
CA GLN A 22 4.48 1.08 -6.18
C GLN A 22 5.81 0.86 -6.88
N ASN A 23 6.96 1.12 -6.26
CA ASN A 23 8.28 0.86 -6.85
C ASN A 23 8.50 -0.61 -7.25
N TRP A 24 7.65 -1.54 -6.76
CA TRP A 24 7.61 -2.93 -7.19
C TRP A 24 6.98 -3.15 -8.58
N PHE A 25 6.25 -2.16 -9.09
CA PHE A 25 5.44 -2.27 -10.30
C PHE A 25 5.86 -1.19 -11.30
N HIS A 26 6.10 -1.58 -12.55
CA HIS A 26 6.51 -0.65 -13.61
C HIS A 26 5.37 -0.25 -14.55
N TYR A 27 4.28 -1.02 -14.54
CA TYR A 27 3.13 -0.79 -15.42
C TYR A 27 2.14 0.21 -14.79
N GLU A 28 1.83 1.26 -15.54
CA GLU A 28 1.06 2.41 -15.06
C GLU A 28 -0.33 2.02 -14.58
N SER A 29 -1.10 1.23 -15.34
CA SER A 29 -2.47 0.88 -14.95
C SER A 29 -2.55 0.06 -13.66
N LEU A 30 -1.56 -0.79 -13.38
CA LEU A 30 -1.48 -1.52 -12.12
C LEU A 30 -1.14 -0.59 -10.96
N ARG A 31 -0.23 0.38 -11.18
CA ARG A 31 0.11 1.40 -10.17
C ARG A 31 -1.11 2.27 -9.86
N GLU A 32 -1.81 2.77 -10.87
CA GLU A 32 -3.02 3.58 -10.72
C GLU A 32 -4.10 2.82 -9.95
N GLY A 33 -4.37 1.56 -10.32
CA GLY A 33 -5.31 0.72 -9.59
C GLY A 33 -4.94 0.53 -8.12
N ILE A 34 -3.66 0.32 -7.82
CA ILE A 34 -3.16 0.26 -6.43
C ILE A 34 -3.42 1.58 -5.68
N ALA A 35 -3.11 2.73 -6.30
CA ALA A 35 -3.31 4.03 -5.65
C ALA A 35 -4.79 4.32 -5.41
N GLU A 36 -5.66 4.00 -6.37
CA GLU A 36 -7.11 4.18 -6.24
C GLU A 36 -7.68 3.33 -5.10
N GLU A 37 -7.31 2.05 -5.04
CA GLU A 37 -7.80 1.14 -4.01
C GLU A 37 -7.29 1.54 -2.62
N LEU A 38 -6.02 1.92 -2.49
CA LEU A 38 -5.47 2.46 -1.23
C LEU A 38 -6.16 3.76 -0.80
N ASN A 39 -6.47 4.66 -1.75
CA ASN A 39 -7.18 5.90 -1.46
C ASN A 39 -8.65 5.66 -1.07
N SER A 40 -9.24 4.56 -1.56
CA SER A 40 -10.63 4.18 -1.23
C SER A 40 -10.74 3.40 0.09
N ASP A 41 -9.66 2.79 0.57
CA ASP A 41 -9.66 1.97 1.78
C ASP A 41 -9.80 2.80 3.06
N GLU A 42 -10.97 2.69 3.71
CA GLU A 42 -11.29 3.45 4.92
C GLU A 42 -10.34 3.14 6.08
N GLN A 43 -9.96 1.87 6.26
CA GLN A 43 -9.06 1.46 7.35
C GLN A 43 -7.66 2.03 7.17
N PHE A 44 -7.13 1.98 5.95
CA PHE A 44 -5.86 2.57 5.58
C PHE A 44 -5.86 4.08 5.85
N ARG A 45 -6.92 4.79 5.43
CA ARG A 45 -7.06 6.24 5.69
C ARG A 45 -7.11 6.58 7.17
N VAL A 46 -7.82 5.79 7.97
CA VAL A 46 -7.86 5.98 9.44
C VAL A 46 -6.48 5.76 10.04
N LEU A 47 -5.79 4.68 9.66
CA LEU A 47 -4.43 4.39 10.14
C LEU A 47 -3.43 5.47 9.73
N LEU A 48 -3.56 6.03 8.53
CA LEU A 48 -2.71 7.11 8.03
C LEU A 48 -2.84 8.36 8.91
N VAL A 49 -4.08 8.79 9.18
CA VAL A 49 -4.36 9.94 10.04
C VAL A 49 -3.83 9.70 11.46
N LEU A 50 -4.04 8.51 12.02
CA LEU A 50 -3.56 8.16 13.36
C LEU A 50 -2.03 8.12 13.45
N SER A 51 -1.35 7.56 12.43
CA SER A 51 0.11 7.50 12.36
C SER A 51 0.71 8.92 12.30
N GLU A 52 0.16 9.79 11.45
CA GLU A 52 0.65 11.17 11.33
C GLU A 52 0.38 11.99 12.61
N GLN A 53 -0.80 11.84 13.22
CA GLN A 53 -1.08 12.47 14.52
C GLN A 53 -0.10 12.01 15.62
N SER A 54 0.23 10.72 15.65
CA SER A 54 1.21 10.17 16.60
C SER A 54 2.59 10.81 16.38
N ARG A 55 3.05 10.88 15.12
CA ARG A 55 4.34 11.48 14.75
C ARG A 55 4.42 12.96 15.12
N GLN A 56 3.38 13.74 14.84
CA GLN A 56 3.33 15.15 15.21
C GLN A 56 3.33 15.34 16.72
N PHE A 57 2.61 14.48 17.45
CA PHE A 57 2.60 14.53 18.91
C PHE A 57 3.98 14.26 19.51
N VAL A 58 4.74 13.31 18.95
CA VAL A 58 6.16 13.08 19.33
C VAL A 58 7.01 14.31 19.00
N GLY A 59 6.94 14.82 17.76
CA GLY A 59 7.75 15.97 17.32
C GLY A 59 7.49 17.25 18.09
N ALA A 60 6.22 17.54 18.44
CA ALA A 60 5.87 18.68 19.27
C ALA A 60 6.40 18.55 20.70
N ARG A 61 6.45 17.33 21.25
CA ARG A 61 6.93 17.07 22.62
C ARG A 61 8.45 17.01 22.74
N ASP A 62 9.16 16.63 21.69
CA ASP A 62 10.62 16.74 21.68
C ASP A 62 11.11 18.19 21.78
N SER A 63 10.23 19.15 21.51
CA SER A 63 10.49 20.59 21.66
C SER A 63 10.18 21.12 23.08
N ASP A 64 9.54 20.34 23.95
CA ASP A 64 9.05 20.78 25.26
C ASP A 64 9.89 20.21 26.42
N ALA A 65 10.51 21.09 27.20
CA ALA A 65 11.34 20.72 28.35
C ALA A 65 10.47 20.27 29.54
N GLY A 66 10.11 18.98 29.58
CA GLY A 66 9.34 18.41 30.69
C GLY A 66 8.78 17.00 30.51
N CYS A 67 9.01 16.34 29.37
CA CYS A 67 8.66 14.94 29.20
C CYS A 67 9.74 14.02 29.79
N ASP A 68 9.35 13.17 30.74
CA ASP A 68 10.17 12.05 31.22
C ASP A 68 10.31 10.99 30.11
N ASP A 69 11.50 10.38 30.02
CA ASP A 69 11.91 9.42 29.00
C ASP A 69 10.95 8.21 28.90
N SER A 70 10.29 7.85 30.00
CA SER A 70 9.29 6.76 30.01
C SER A 70 8.04 7.06 29.17
N MET A 71 7.52 8.29 29.21
CA MET A 71 6.39 8.69 28.37
C MET A 71 6.80 8.84 26.91
N ARG A 72 8.01 9.35 26.65
CA ARG A 72 8.56 9.46 25.30
C ARG A 72 8.65 8.09 24.62
N ASN A 73 9.19 7.09 25.31
CA ASN A 73 9.32 5.73 24.78
C ASN A 73 7.95 5.06 24.52
N SER A 74 6.97 5.29 25.39
CA SER A 74 5.63 4.69 25.24
C SER A 74 4.88 5.23 24.02
N VAL A 75 5.00 6.54 23.76
CA VAL A 75 4.36 7.19 22.61
C VAL A 75 5.07 6.82 21.31
N ALA A 76 6.40 6.78 21.31
CA ALA A 76 7.18 6.33 20.16
C ALA A 76 6.82 4.89 19.76
N GLY A 77 6.73 3.97 20.72
CA GLY A 77 6.32 2.58 20.45
C GLY A 77 4.87 2.47 19.93
N TYR A 78 3.96 3.35 20.38
CA TYR A 78 2.61 3.40 19.83
C TYR A 78 2.59 3.92 18.37
N GLY A 79 3.44 4.91 18.05
CA GLY A 79 3.64 5.38 16.67
C GLY A 79 4.20 4.30 15.75
N GLU A 80 5.22 3.55 16.20
CA GLU A 80 5.77 2.41 15.45
C GLU A 80 4.71 1.34 15.18
N THR A 81 3.89 1.01 16.18
CA THR A 81 2.80 0.03 16.02
C THR A 81 1.76 0.49 14.99
N LEU A 82 1.43 1.78 14.96
CA LEU A 82 0.51 2.35 13.98
C LEU A 82 1.09 2.36 12.57
N ASP A 83 2.38 2.67 12.42
CA ASP A 83 3.06 2.68 11.13
C ASP A 83 3.19 1.25 10.56
N GLU A 84 3.50 0.26 11.41
CA GLU A 84 3.47 -1.16 11.05
C GLU A 84 2.07 -1.61 10.61
N ALA A 85 1.02 -1.20 11.33
CA ALA A 85 -0.36 -1.52 10.97
C ALA A 85 -0.76 -0.87 9.65
N LEU A 86 -0.34 0.38 9.42
CA LEU A 86 -0.58 1.12 8.18
C LEU A 86 0.09 0.42 6.99
N HIS A 87 1.36 0.06 7.12
CA HIS A 87 2.09 -0.66 6.08
C HIS A 87 1.52 -2.05 5.83
N ARG A 88 1.14 -2.79 6.88
CA ARG A 88 0.46 -4.08 6.74
C ARG A 88 -0.86 -3.92 6.00
N ARG A 89 -1.67 -2.91 6.31
CA ARG A 89 -2.94 -2.70 5.60
C ARG A 89 -2.72 -2.36 4.12
N ALA A 90 -1.67 -1.59 3.81
CA ALA A 90 -1.29 -1.34 2.43
C ALA A 90 -0.95 -2.64 1.70
N ASP A 91 -0.17 -3.52 2.34
CA ASP A 91 0.23 -4.79 1.75
C ASP A 91 -0.97 -5.71 1.49
N GLU A 92 -1.95 -5.73 2.41
CA GLU A 92 -3.21 -6.44 2.20
C GLU A 92 -3.98 -5.94 0.96
N VAL A 93 -4.17 -4.62 0.85
CA VAL A 93 -4.89 -4.03 -0.29
C VAL A 93 -4.17 -4.31 -1.60
N ILE A 94 -2.85 -4.13 -1.65
CA ILE A 94 -2.04 -4.40 -2.85
C ILE A 94 -2.13 -5.87 -3.24
N THR A 95 -2.08 -6.78 -2.26
CA THR A 95 -2.21 -8.23 -2.49
C THR A 95 -3.56 -8.58 -3.10
N GLU A 96 -4.66 -7.95 -2.63
CA GLU A 96 -5.99 -8.11 -3.20
C GLU A 96 -6.06 -7.61 -4.65
N VAL A 97 -5.46 -6.45 -4.94
CA VAL A 97 -5.38 -5.89 -6.31
C VAL A 97 -4.57 -6.79 -7.23
N CYS A 98 -3.37 -7.22 -6.82
CA CYS A 98 -2.54 -8.13 -7.62
C CYS A 98 -3.27 -9.44 -7.92
N ALA A 99 -3.97 -10.02 -6.95
CA ALA A 99 -4.75 -11.24 -7.18
C ALA A 99 -5.91 -11.00 -8.15
N SER A 100 -6.62 -9.88 -8.03
CA SER A 100 -7.67 -9.50 -8.97
C SER A 100 -7.12 -9.32 -10.39
N TYR A 101 -5.98 -8.66 -10.51
CA TYR A 101 -5.31 -8.42 -11.78
C TYR A 101 -4.88 -9.73 -12.46
N VAL A 102 -4.26 -10.64 -11.70
CA VAL A 102 -3.85 -11.97 -12.18
C VAL A 102 -5.06 -12.84 -12.57
N ARG A 103 -6.18 -12.78 -11.84
CA ARG A 103 -7.42 -13.50 -12.26
C ARG A 103 -8.02 -12.95 -13.55
N GLN A 104 -7.82 -11.68 -13.85
CA GLN A 104 -8.35 -11.06 -15.06
C GLN A 104 -7.53 -11.44 -16.30
N ASP A 105 -6.24 -11.77 -16.18
CA ASP A 105 -5.40 -12.28 -17.28
C ASP A 105 -5.97 -13.55 -17.95
N ASP A 106 -6.46 -14.50 -17.14
CA ASP A 106 -7.16 -15.70 -17.63
C ASP A 106 -8.34 -15.38 -18.57
N ARG A 107 -8.90 -14.17 -18.45
CA ARG A 107 -10.04 -13.71 -19.25
C ARG A 107 -9.63 -13.03 -20.56
N TRP A 108 -8.46 -12.41 -20.63
CA TRP A 108 -7.99 -11.64 -21.80
C TRP A 108 -7.15 -12.47 -22.78
N GLY A 109 -6.55 -13.58 -22.34
CA GLY A 109 -5.84 -14.51 -23.23
C GLY A 109 -6.70 -15.19 -24.31
N ALA A 110 -8.03 -14.99 -24.29
CA ALA A 110 -8.96 -15.65 -25.19
C ALA A 110 -9.54 -14.75 -26.31
N ASP A 111 -9.50 -13.41 -26.24
CA ASP A 111 -10.34 -12.58 -27.13
C ASP A 111 -9.72 -11.33 -27.74
N GLU A 112 -8.46 -10.96 -27.46
CA GLU A 112 -7.85 -9.77 -28.09
C GLU A 112 -6.44 -10.05 -28.65
N SER A 113 -6.40 -10.67 -29.83
CA SER A 113 -5.21 -10.70 -30.67
C SER A 113 -5.54 -10.00 -31.98
N ASP A 114 -5.25 -8.70 -32.07
CA ASP A 114 -4.77 -8.07 -33.33
C ASP A 114 -4.39 -6.58 -33.25
N SER A 115 -4.41 -5.90 -32.08
CA SER A 115 -4.08 -4.46 -32.03
C SER A 115 -3.10 -3.97 -30.96
N PHE A 116 -2.49 -4.84 -30.15
CA PHE A 116 -1.49 -4.39 -29.17
C PHE A 116 -0.15 -4.08 -29.86
N ASP A 117 0.37 -2.87 -29.63
CA ASP A 117 1.77 -2.56 -29.94
C ASP A 117 2.67 -3.46 -29.08
N THR A 118 3.70 -4.06 -29.68
CA THR A 118 4.62 -5.02 -29.05
C THR A 118 5.16 -4.52 -27.70
N THR A 119 5.39 -3.21 -27.58
CA THR A 119 5.88 -2.56 -26.36
C THR A 119 4.87 -2.59 -25.22
N GLU A 120 3.59 -2.47 -25.52
CA GLU A 120 2.51 -2.44 -24.54
C GLU A 120 2.17 -3.86 -24.05
N ALA A 121 2.27 -4.85 -24.94
CA ALA A 121 2.16 -6.27 -24.58
C ALA A 121 3.30 -6.70 -23.64
N ASP A 122 4.55 -6.32 -23.94
CA ASP A 122 5.70 -6.63 -23.07
C ASP A 122 5.57 -6.01 -21.68
N ALA A 123 5.07 -4.76 -21.60
CA ALA A 123 4.83 -4.07 -20.34
C ALA A 123 3.71 -4.72 -19.51
N TYR A 124 2.67 -5.22 -20.18
CA TYR A 124 1.59 -5.98 -19.55
C TYR A 124 2.09 -7.31 -18.96
N PHE A 125 2.87 -8.09 -19.71
CA PHE A 125 3.43 -9.35 -19.20
C PHE A 125 4.39 -9.14 -18.02
N ASP A 126 5.25 -8.11 -18.06
CA ASP A 126 6.09 -7.76 -16.91
C ASP A 126 5.23 -7.40 -15.69
N SER A 127 4.11 -6.69 -15.89
CA SER A 127 3.20 -6.34 -14.81
C SER A 127 2.54 -7.56 -14.13
N LEU A 128 2.13 -8.55 -14.91
CA LEU A 128 1.59 -9.81 -14.39
C LEU A 128 2.64 -10.60 -13.62
N TYR A 129 3.85 -10.65 -14.17
CA TYR A 129 4.99 -11.27 -13.48
C TYR A 129 5.26 -10.59 -12.14
N ARG A 130 5.27 -9.25 -12.09
CA ARG A 130 5.44 -8.48 -10.84
C ARG A 130 4.28 -8.68 -9.87
N ALA A 131 3.04 -8.73 -10.34
CA ALA A 131 1.89 -9.04 -9.51
C ALA A 131 1.99 -10.44 -8.89
N ARG A 132 2.42 -11.45 -9.65
CA ARG A 132 2.68 -12.80 -9.12
C ARG A 132 3.84 -12.83 -8.13
N GLN A 133 4.94 -12.12 -8.42
CA GLN A 133 6.06 -11.98 -7.47
C GLN A 133 5.59 -11.35 -6.15
N TRP A 134 4.74 -10.34 -6.21
CA TRP A 134 4.17 -9.71 -5.02
C TRP A 134 3.35 -10.71 -4.20
N LEU A 135 2.45 -11.46 -4.85
CA LEU A 135 1.63 -12.48 -4.20
C LEU A 135 2.46 -13.56 -3.52
N ASN A 136 3.53 -14.03 -4.19
CA ASN A 136 4.46 -15.01 -3.63
C ASN A 136 5.26 -14.44 -2.45
N ALA A 137 5.64 -13.17 -2.50
CA ALA A 137 6.37 -12.51 -1.41
C ALA A 137 5.48 -12.25 -0.18
N HIS A 138 4.15 -12.24 -0.35
CA HIS A 138 3.15 -12.00 0.70
C HIS A 138 2.22 -13.21 0.87
N GLU A 139 2.79 -14.42 0.80
CA GLU A 139 2.04 -15.68 0.93
C GLU A 139 1.25 -15.78 2.25
N ASP A 140 1.75 -15.14 3.31
CA ASP A 140 1.12 -15.07 4.62
C ASP A 140 -0.22 -14.31 4.55
N ILE A 141 -0.23 -13.18 3.84
CA ILE A 141 -1.44 -12.39 3.60
C ILE A 141 -2.40 -13.16 2.71
N VAL A 142 -1.92 -13.77 1.62
CA VAL A 142 -2.72 -14.60 0.71
C VAL A 142 -3.44 -15.70 1.49
N ALA A 143 -2.70 -16.45 2.31
CA ALA A 143 -3.24 -17.55 3.11
C ALA A 143 -4.22 -17.04 4.19
N GLN A 144 -3.87 -15.98 4.92
CA GLN A 144 -4.70 -15.43 5.99
C GLN A 144 -6.04 -14.90 5.46
N ARG A 145 -6.04 -14.28 4.28
CA ARG A 145 -7.23 -13.67 3.65
C ARG A 145 -8.00 -14.64 2.75
N GLY A 146 -7.47 -15.84 2.51
CA GLY A 146 -8.10 -16.84 1.63
C GLY A 146 -8.16 -16.36 0.17
N ILE A 147 -7.16 -15.60 -0.26
CA ILE A 147 -7.09 -15.07 -1.62
C ILE A 147 -6.69 -16.20 -2.57
N THR A 148 -7.51 -16.44 -3.60
CA THR A 148 -7.24 -17.44 -4.63
C THR A 148 -6.79 -16.79 -5.93
N TYR A 149 -5.84 -17.30 -6.69
CA TYR A 149 -5.51 -16.80 -8.03
C TYR A 149 -4.96 -17.96 -8.86
N PRO A 150 -4.98 -17.88 -10.21
CA PRO A 150 -4.34 -18.89 -11.05
C PRO A 150 -2.84 -18.88 -10.75
N GLU A 151 -2.37 -19.96 -10.13
CA GLU A 151 -0.94 -20.25 -9.99
C GLU A 151 -0.41 -20.70 -11.36
N ASP A 152 0.81 -20.29 -11.70
CA ASP A 152 1.49 -20.78 -12.91
C ASP A 152 1.58 -22.31 -12.85
N GLU A 153 0.97 -23.02 -13.83
CA GLU A 153 1.16 -24.46 -14.05
C GLU A 153 2.61 -24.81 -14.43
#